data_AF-A0A149SX46-F1
#
_entry.id   AF-A0A149SX46-F1
#
_cell.length_a   1.000
_cell.length_b   1.000
_cell.length_c   1.000
_cell.angle_alpha   90.00
_cell.angle_beta   90.00
_cell.angle_gamma   90.00
#
_symmetry.space_group_name_H-M   'P 1'
#
loop_
_entity.id
_entity.type
_entity.pdbx_description
1 polymer ?
#
loop_
_entity_poly.entity_id
_entity_poly.type
_entity_poly.pdbx_seq_one_letter_code
_entity_poly.pdbx_strand_id
1 'polypeptide(L)'
;MLKHLSGILAVSALFAGTMAIAPMSGTAHAQFVPYSGPYRQPPPPPHTLPETIPPHRGDLHWVPGYWRWSGNGYQWQPGHLSRKPSLRHA
;
A
#
# COMPACT_ATOMS: atom_id res chain seq x y z
N MET A 1 26.61 51.80 13.42
CA MET A 1 26.21 50.84 12.36
C MET A 1 26.75 49.42 12.55
N LEU A 2 27.90 49.21 13.20
CA LEU A 2 28.53 47.88 13.35
C LEU A 2 27.77 46.86 14.26
N LYS A 3 26.85 47.33 15.13
CA LYS A 3 26.07 46.47 16.05
C LYS A 3 24.99 45.63 15.35
N HIS A 4 24.45 46.10 14.22
CA HIS A 4 23.40 45.39 13.47
C HIS A 4 23.96 44.27 12.59
N LEU A 5 25.24 44.36 12.22
CA LEU A 5 25.92 43.35 11.40
C LEU A 5 26.08 42.02 12.14
N SER A 6 26.36 42.09 13.45
CA SER A 6 26.56 40.89 14.30
C SER A 6 25.25 40.13 14.55
N GLY A 7 24.13 40.85 14.70
CA GLY A 7 22.81 40.23 14.86
C GLY A 7 22.35 39.48 13.61
N ILE A 8 22.62 40.03 12.42
CA ILE A 8 22.27 39.39 11.14
C ILE A 8 23.11 38.11 10.92
N LEU A 9 24.39 38.11 11.30
CA LEU A 9 25.24 36.92 11.21
C LEU A 9 24.79 35.81 12.16
N ALA A 10 24.39 36.15 13.40
CA ALA A 10 23.88 35.18 14.36
C ALA A 10 22.56 34.53 13.89
N VAL A 11 21.64 35.32 13.34
CA VAL A 11 20.37 34.82 12.77
C VAL A 11 20.62 33.94 11.54
N SER A 12 21.59 34.29 10.70
CA SER A 12 21.98 33.50 9.52
C SER A 12 22.55 32.13 9.89
N ALA A 13 23.38 32.06 10.94
CA ALA A 13 23.96 30.80 11.41
C ALA A 13 22.90 29.82 11.97
N LEU A 14 21.87 30.34 12.63
CA LEU A 14 20.73 29.54 13.11
C LEU A 14 19.85 29.03 11.97
N PHE A 15 19.68 29.81 10.90
CA PHE A 15 18.89 29.41 9.72
C PHE A 15 19.63 28.36 8.86
N ALA A 16 20.96 28.44 8.76
CA ALA A 16 21.75 27.44 8.07
C ALA A 16 21.82 26.10 8.83
N GLY A 17 21.77 26.12 10.16
CA GLY A 17 21.86 24.93 10.99
C GLY A 17 20.66 23.97 10.89
N THR A 18 19.46 24.46 10.58
CA THR A 18 18.24 23.62 10.52
C THR A 18 18.09 22.84 9.21
N MET A 19 18.78 23.25 8.13
CA MET A 19 18.70 22.55 6.83
C MET A 19 19.68 21.36 6.69
N ALA A 20 20.57 21.15 7.67
CA ALA A 20 21.54 20.05 7.64
C ALA A 20 20.95 18.67 8.01
N ILE A 21 19.69 18.62 8.42
CA ILE A 21 18.99 17.36 8.70
C ILE A 21 18.33 16.89 7.39
N ALA A 22 19.10 16.18 6.56
CA ALA A 22 18.53 15.47 5.42
C ALA A 22 17.48 14.47 5.95
N PRO A 23 16.27 14.40 5.37
CA PRO A 23 15.31 13.38 5.74
C PRO A 23 15.91 12.02 5.40
N MET A 24 16.32 11.25 6.42
CA MET A 24 16.67 9.85 6.27
C MET A 24 15.42 9.11 5.83
N SER A 25 15.25 8.98 4.51
CA SER A 25 14.21 8.15 3.93
C SER A 25 14.64 6.71 4.14
N GLY A 26 14.15 6.07 5.21
CA GLY A 26 14.38 4.65 5.45
C GLY A 26 13.64 3.81 4.40
N THR A 27 14.34 2.92 3.72
CA THR A 27 13.72 1.90 2.87
C THR A 27 13.28 0.73 3.76
N ALA A 28 11.98 0.53 3.93
CA ALA A 28 11.46 -0.68 4.55
C ALA A 28 11.64 -1.84 3.56
N HIS A 29 12.61 -2.71 3.82
CA HIS A 29 12.80 -3.93 3.03
C HIS A 29 11.92 -5.04 3.60
N ALA A 30 10.84 -5.41 2.89
CA ALA A 30 10.06 -6.59 3.19
C ALA A 30 10.75 -7.83 2.60
N GLN A 31 11.19 -8.75 3.46
CA GLN A 31 11.75 -10.03 3.01
C GLN A 31 10.63 -11.04 2.77
N PHE A 32 10.65 -11.72 1.62
CA PHE A 32 9.74 -12.83 1.36
C PHE A 32 10.21 -14.07 2.13
N VAL A 33 9.46 -14.45 3.16
CA VAL A 33 9.64 -15.72 3.87
C VAL A 33 8.46 -16.63 3.52
N PRO A 34 8.66 -17.71 2.74
CA PRO A 34 7.60 -18.67 2.47
C PRO A 34 7.13 -19.31 3.77
N TYR A 35 5.83 -19.42 3.94
CA TYR A 35 5.23 -20.15 5.05
C TYR A 35 5.57 -21.65 4.94
N SER A 36 6.17 -22.20 5.99
CA SER A 36 6.51 -23.62 6.14
C SER A 36 5.65 -24.27 7.24
N GLY A 37 4.34 -24.28 7.04
CA GLY A 37 3.42 -24.96 7.96
C GLY A 37 3.48 -26.49 7.87
N PRO A 38 3.04 -27.19 8.94
CA PRO A 38 3.13 -28.66 9.04
C PRO A 38 2.38 -29.43 7.94
N TYR A 39 1.39 -28.79 7.30
CA TYR A 39 0.53 -29.43 6.29
C TYR A 39 0.62 -28.80 4.90
N ARG A 40 1.57 -27.88 4.65
CA ARG A 40 1.63 -27.04 3.43
C ARG A 40 0.31 -26.29 3.11
N GLN A 41 -0.68 -26.32 4.01
CA GLN A 41 -1.90 -25.56 3.90
C GLN A 41 -1.68 -24.17 4.48
N PRO A 42 -2.08 -23.12 3.75
CA PRO A 42 -2.17 -21.79 4.33
C PRO A 42 -3.02 -21.80 5.61
N PRO A 43 -2.70 -20.95 6.60
CA PRO A 43 -3.61 -20.67 7.72
C PRO A 43 -4.99 -20.25 7.20
N PRO A 44 -6.07 -20.28 8.00
CA PRO A 44 -7.37 -19.76 7.56
C PRO A 44 -7.30 -18.27 7.15
N PRO A 45 -8.01 -17.82 6.11
CA PRO A 45 -8.04 -16.42 5.72
C PRO A 45 -8.74 -15.56 6.77
N PRO A 46 -8.37 -14.27 6.90
CA PRO A 46 -9.08 -13.32 7.74
C PRO A 46 -10.54 -13.14 7.31
N HIS A 47 -11.34 -12.48 8.16
CA HIS A 47 -12.69 -12.08 7.80
C HIS A 47 -12.68 -11.27 6.49
N THR A 48 -13.62 -11.56 5.60
CA THR A 48 -13.82 -10.80 4.36
C THR A 48 -14.13 -9.36 4.70
N LEU A 49 -13.40 -8.43 4.07
CA LEU A 49 -13.68 -7.01 4.23
C LEU A 49 -15.06 -6.67 3.63
N PRO A 50 -15.84 -5.78 4.25
CA PRO A 50 -17.06 -5.28 3.62
C PRO A 50 -16.72 -4.61 2.29
N GLU A 51 -17.32 -5.08 1.19
CA GLU A 51 -17.19 -4.45 -0.12
C GLU A 51 -18.43 -3.61 -0.44
N THR A 52 -18.22 -2.39 -0.91
CA THR A 52 -19.28 -1.60 -1.52
C THR A 52 -19.58 -2.19 -2.90
N ILE A 53 -20.62 -2.99 -2.99
CA ILE A 53 -21.09 -3.58 -4.25
C ILE A 53 -21.68 -2.46 -5.11
N PRO A 54 -21.08 -2.10 -6.25
CA PRO A 54 -21.66 -1.11 -7.15
C PRO A 54 -22.97 -1.65 -7.74
N PRO A 55 -23.94 -0.77 -8.05
CA PRO A 55 -25.18 -1.18 -8.71
C PRO A 55 -24.88 -1.83 -10.06
N HIS A 56 -25.70 -2.81 -10.43
CA HIS A 56 -25.55 -3.56 -11.68
C HIS A 56 -25.57 -2.60 -12.88
N ARG A 57 -24.54 -2.63 -13.72
CA ARG A 57 -24.42 -1.75 -14.91
C ARG A 57 -24.52 -2.57 -16.19
N GLY A 58 -25.72 -2.68 -16.76
CA GLY A 58 -25.93 -3.36 -18.05
C GLY A 58 -25.43 -4.80 -18.05
N ASP A 59 -24.53 -5.13 -18.97
CA ASP A 59 -23.93 -6.48 -19.12
C ASP A 59 -22.76 -6.77 -18.16
N LEU A 60 -22.43 -5.82 -17.27
CA LEU A 60 -21.37 -5.96 -16.28
C LEU A 60 -21.95 -6.57 -15.00
N HIS A 61 -21.29 -7.62 -14.51
CA HIS A 61 -21.59 -8.25 -13.23
C HIS A 61 -20.48 -7.96 -12.23
N TRP A 62 -20.85 -7.85 -10.95
CA TRP A 62 -19.88 -7.73 -9.86
C TRP A 62 -19.22 -9.07 -9.59
N VAL A 63 -17.90 -9.11 -9.61
CA VAL A 63 -17.08 -10.22 -9.13
C VAL A 63 -16.61 -9.85 -7.72
N PRO A 64 -17.03 -10.56 -6.67
CA PRO A 64 -16.63 -10.25 -5.30
C PRO A 64 -15.13 -10.44 -5.11
N GLY A 65 -14.54 -9.62 -4.24
CA GLY A 65 -13.16 -9.76 -3.84
C GLY A 65 -12.90 -11.04 -3.07
N TYR A 66 -11.63 -11.44 -3.01
CA TYR A 66 -11.23 -12.67 -2.35
C TYR A 66 -9.82 -12.55 -1.75
N TRP A 67 -9.55 -13.36 -0.73
CA TRP A 67 -8.22 -13.50 -0.17
C TRP A 67 -7.37 -14.41 -1.07
N ARG A 68 -6.29 -13.86 -1.63
CA ARG A 68 -5.28 -14.63 -2.37
C ARG A 68 -4.10 -14.93 -1.46
N TRP A 69 -3.74 -16.20 -1.35
CA TRP A 69 -2.52 -16.60 -0.65
C TRP A 69 -1.29 -16.23 -1.49
N SER A 70 -0.37 -15.45 -0.93
CA SER A 70 0.86 -15.02 -1.61
C SER A 70 2.10 -15.85 -1.25
N GLY A 71 1.98 -16.83 -0.35
CA GLY A 71 3.08 -17.64 0.16
C GLY A 71 3.56 -17.25 1.56
N ASN A 72 3.45 -15.97 1.92
CA ASN A 72 3.79 -15.42 3.25
C ASN A 72 2.53 -15.02 4.02
N GLY A 73 1.49 -14.58 3.32
CA GLY A 73 0.24 -14.16 3.93
C GLY A 73 -0.90 -14.04 2.93
N TYR A 74 -2.04 -13.59 3.43
CA TYR A 74 -3.19 -13.29 2.61
C TYR A 74 -3.12 -11.86 2.07
N GLN A 75 -3.36 -11.72 0.78
CA GLN A 75 -3.51 -10.44 0.10
C GLN A 75 -4.96 -10.31 -0.36
N TRP A 76 -5.63 -9.24 0.04
CA TRP A 76 -6.98 -8.95 -0.42
C TRP A 76 -6.92 -8.59 -1.90
N GLN A 77 -7.71 -9.27 -2.72
CA GLN A 77 -7.96 -8.89 -4.10
C GLN A 77 -9.32 -8.21 -4.14
N PRO A 78 -9.40 -6.88 -4.37
CA PRO A 78 -10.67 -6.19 -4.44
C PRO A 78 -11.56 -6.75 -5.54
N GLY A 79 -12.87 -6.77 -5.28
CA GLY A 79 -13.86 -7.06 -6.30
C GLY A 79 -13.82 -6.05 -7.46
N HIS A 80 -14.34 -6.45 -8.61
CA HIS A 80 -14.38 -5.62 -9.80
C HIS A 80 -15.61 -5.94 -10.66
N LEU A 81 -15.98 -5.00 -11.54
CA LEU A 81 -16.99 -5.24 -12.56
C LEU A 81 -16.36 -5.98 -13.74
N SER A 82 -16.96 -7.11 -14.13
CA SER A 82 -16.52 -7.90 -15.27
C SER A 82 -17.66 -8.13 -16.26
N ARG A 83 -17.33 -8.27 -17.55
CA ARG A 83 -18.31 -8.65 -18.58
C ARG A 83 -18.43 -10.17 -18.58
N LYS A 84 -19.65 -10.71 -18.62
CA LYS A 84 -19.82 -12.16 -18.81
C LYS A 84 -19.15 -12.57 -20.14
N PRO A 85 -18.33 -13.63 -20.16
CA PRO A 85 -17.79 -14.13 -21.42
C PRO A 85 -18.94 -14.47 -22.37
N SER A 86 -18.95 -13.89 -23.57
CA SER A 86 -19.91 -14.32 -24.60
C SER A 86 -19.48 -15.71 -25.07
N LEU A 87 -20.34 -16.71 -24.91
CA LEU A 87 -20.13 -18.11 -25.33
C LEU A 87 -19.95 -18.31 -26.86
N ARG A 88 -19.56 -17.29 -27.63
CA ARG A 88 -19.47 -17.36 -29.10
C ARG A 88 -18.19 -18.02 -29.64
N HIS A 89 -17.27 -18.43 -28.76
CA HIS A 89 -16.04 -19.13 -29.14
C HIS A 89 -15.74 -20.25 -28.15
N ALA A 90 -16.45 -21.37 -28.29
CA ALA A 90 -16.11 -22.66 -27.70
C ALA A 90 -16.18 -23.71 -28.80
#